data_AF-A0A9D5Q4U6-F1
#
_entry.id   AF-A0A9D5Q4U6-F1
#
_cell.length_a   1.000
_cell.length_b   1.000
_cell.length_c   1.000
_cell.angle_alpha   90.00
_cell.angle_beta   90.00
_cell.angle_gamma   90.00
#
_symmetry.space_group_name_H-M   'P 1'
#
loop_
_entity.id
_entity.type
_entity.pdbx_description
1 polymer ?
#
loop_
_entity_poly.entity_id
_entity_poly.type
_entity_poly.pdbx_seq_one_letter_code
_entity_poly.pdbx_strand_id
1 'polypeptide(L)' 'MEAVATTEAELDEIFEKYPVSPESLIAILQEIQEKFHYLSEDNIKAVADRLNVPLGLVFSVANF' A
#
# COMPACT_ATOMS: atom_id res chain seq x y z
N MET A 1 7.46 -18.46 15.86
CA MET A 1 6.35 -18.30 14.89
C MET A 1 6.53 -16.89 14.35
N GLU A 2 7.39 -16.76 13.34
CA GLU A 2 7.81 -15.48 12.76
C GLU A 2 6.77 -15.03 11.73
N ALA A 3 5.87 -14.15 12.14
CA ALA A 3 5.26 -13.23 11.20
C ALA A 3 6.27 -12.11 11.01
N VAL A 4 7.06 -12.18 9.95
CA VAL A 4 7.88 -11.05 9.49
C VAL A 4 6.89 -9.98 9.05
N ALA A 5 6.55 -9.10 10.00
CA ALA A 5 5.78 -7.90 9.72
C ALA A 5 6.55 -7.09 8.67
N THR A 6 5.86 -6.74 7.60
CA THR A 6 6.31 -5.83 6.54
C THR A 6 7.16 -4.72 7.16
N THR A 7 8.45 -4.65 6.81
CA THR A 7 9.31 -3.57 7.28
C THR A 7 8.79 -2.26 6.69
N GLU A 8 8.29 -1.37 7.53
CA GLU A 8 7.78 -0.03 7.17
C GLU A 8 8.73 0.71 6.20
N ALA A 9 10.04 0.46 6.33
CA ALA A 9 11.07 0.97 5.42
C ALA A 9 10.83 0.63 3.94
N GLU A 10 10.40 -0.59 3.62
CA GLU A 10 10.17 -0.99 2.24
C GLU A 10 8.92 -0.36 1.64
N LEU A 11 7.91 -0.06 2.46
CA LEU A 11 6.73 0.69 2.04
C LEU A 11 7.08 2.16 1.84
N ASP A 12 7.91 2.74 2.71
CA ASP A 12 8.36 4.13 2.59
C ASP A 12 9.14 4.34 1.29
N GLU A 13 10.04 3.41 0.93
CA GLU A 13 10.73 3.44 -0.37
C GLU A 13 9.77 3.44 -1.57
N ILE A 14 8.67 2.68 -1.49
CA ILE A 14 7.64 2.68 -2.54
C ILE A 14 6.96 4.05 -2.54
N PHE A 15 6.50 4.54 -1.38
CA PHE A 15 5.84 5.83 -1.26
C PHE A 15 6.70 7.02 -1.72
N GLU A 16 8.02 6.96 -1.58
CA GLU A 16 8.93 8.01 -2.06
C GLU A 16 9.05 8.06 -3.59
N LYS A 17 8.84 6.94 -4.28
CA LYS A 17 8.87 6.89 -5.76
C LYS A 17 7.63 7.51 -6.40
N TYR A 18 6.52 7.56 -5.67
CA TYR A 18 5.24 7.98 -6.21
C TYR A 18 4.74 9.27 -5.56
N PRO A 19 4.12 10.19 -6.33
CA PRO A 19 3.49 11.37 -5.75
C PRO A 19 2.28 11.00 -4.90
N VAL A 20 1.93 11.88 -3.96
CA VAL A 20 0.74 11.74 -3.12
C VAL A 20 -0.51 12.10 -3.93
N SER A 21 -0.90 11.19 -4.82
CA SER A 21 -2.03 11.36 -5.74
C SER A 21 -2.90 10.10 -5.79
N PRO A 22 -4.22 10.21 -5.98
CA PRO A 22 -5.10 9.05 -6.16
C PRO A 22 -4.73 8.21 -7.39
N GLU A 23 -4.04 8.81 -8.36
CA GLU A 23 -3.49 8.15 -9.55
C GLU A 23 -2.40 7.15 -9.20
N SER A 24 -1.62 7.46 -8.16
CA SER A 24 -0.54 6.62 -7.65
C SER A 24 -1.03 5.47 -6.77
N LEU A 25 -2.28 5.51 -6.31
CA LEU A 25 -2.89 4.46 -5.48
C LEU A 25 -2.75 3.08 -6.11
N ILE A 26 -3.15 2.95 -7.38
CA ILE A 26 -3.12 1.66 -8.10
C ILE A 26 -1.68 1.19 -8.28
N ALA A 27 -0.77 2.09 -8.66
CA ALA A 27 0.64 1.77 -8.87
C ALA A 27 1.32 1.29 -7.58
N ILE A 28 1.10 2.01 -6.48
CA ILE A 28 1.61 1.64 -5.15
C ILE A 28 1.04 0.29 -4.72
N LEU A 29 -0.28 0.09 -4.84
CA LEU A 29 -0.91 -1.18 -4.47
C LEU A 29 -0.36 -2.35 -5.28
N GLN A 30 -0.18 -2.19 -6.60
CA GLN A 30 0.42 -3.24 -7.44
C GLN A 30 1.86 -3.52 -7.05
N GLU A 31 2.70 -2.49 -6.83
CA GLU A 31 4.09 -2.69 -6.44
C GLU A 31 4.20 -3.40 -5.07
N ILE A 32 3.34 -3.06 -4.11
CA ILE A 32 3.23 -3.78 -2.83
C ILE A 32 2.79 -5.24 -3.06
N GLN A 33 1.78 -5.47 -3.88
CA GLN A 33 1.26 -6.81 -4.13
C GLN A 33 2.28 -7.69 -4.88
N GLU A 34 3.05 -7.13 -5.81
CA GLU A 34 4.14 -7.84 -6.49
C GLU A 34 5.31 -8.13 -5.55
N LYS A 35 5.67 -7.17 -4.68
CA LYS A 35 6.82 -7.29 -3.77
C LYS A 35 6.56 -8.23 -2.60
N PHE A 36 5.38 -8.12 -1.99
CA PHE A 36 5.03 -8.88 -0.78
C PHE A 36 4.15 -10.10 -1.08
N HIS A 37 3.63 -10.25 -2.30
CA HIS A 37 2.66 -11.29 -2.67
C HIS A 37 1.37 -11.31 -1.81
N TYR A 38 1.15 -10.30 -0.98
CA TYR A 38 -0.06 -10.11 -0.17
C TYR A 38 -0.28 -8.63 0.13
N LEU A 39 -1.55 -8.24 0.29
CA LEU A 39 -1.94 -6.93 0.82
C LEU A 39 -2.53 -7.12 2.23
N SER A 40 -1.73 -6.79 3.25
CA SER A 40 -2.23 -6.77 4.62
C SER A 40 -3.03 -5.51 4.90
N GLU A 41 -3.90 -5.59 5.90
CA GLU A 41 -4.68 -4.46 6.38
C GLU A 41 -3.79 -3.28 6.80
N ASP A 42 -2.64 -3.54 7.42
CA ASP A 42 -1.65 -2.52 7.79
C ASP A 42 -1.08 -1.80 6.56
N ASN A 43 -0.75 -2.53 5.50
CA ASN A 43 -0.24 -1.94 4.25
C ASN A 43 -1.32 -1.07 3.60
N ILE A 44 -2.57 -1.56 3.55
CA ILE A 44 -3.72 -0.82 3.02
C ILE A 44 -3.96 0.47 3.83
N LYS A 45 -3.87 0.39 5.16
CA LYS A 45 -4.01 1.56 6.04
C LYS A 45 -2.90 2.58 5.83
N ALA A 46 -1.65 2.13 5.72
CA ALA A 46 -0.51 2.99 5.45
C ALA A 46 -0.68 3.75 4.12
N VAL A 47 -1.10 3.04 3.07
CA VAL A 47 -1.38 3.64 1.75
C VAL A 47 -2.52 4.66 1.83
N ALA A 48 -3.60 4.34 2.54
CA ALA A 48 -4.76 5.22 2.69
C ALA A 48 -4.42 6.52 3.44
N ASP A 49 -3.67 6.41 4.54
CA ASP A 49 -3.21 7.53 5.34
C ASP A 49 -2.25 8.41 4.53
N ARG A 50 -1.27 7.79 3.86
CA ARG A 50 -0.27 8.49 3.05
C ARG A 50 -0.89 9.26 1.88
N LEU A 51 -1.83 8.65 1.17
CA LEU A 51 -2.53 9.26 0.03
C LEU A 51 -3.70 10.15 0.45
N ASN A 52 -4.02 10.18 1.76
CA ASN A 52 -5.18 10.87 2.32
C ASN A 52 -6.49 10.51 1.58
N VAL A 53 -6.66 9.23 1.28
CA VAL A 53 -7.83 8.66 0.59
C VAL A 53 -8.63 7.76 1.54
N PRO A 54 -9.94 7.60 1.33
CA PRO A 54 -10.75 6.73 2.18
C PRO A 54 -10.31 5.27 2.05
N LEU A 55 -10.15 4.59 3.18
CA LEU A 55 -9.83 3.15 3.25
C LEU A 55 -10.72 2.29 2.35
N GLY A 56 -12.02 2.60 2.30
CA GLY A 56 -12.96 1.88 1.45
C GLY A 56 -12.61 1.94 -0.04
N LEU A 57 -12.02 3.05 -0.51
CA LEU A 57 -11.54 3.16 -1.90
C LEU A 57 -10.32 2.28 -2.12
N VAL A 58 -9.36 2.30 -1.19
CA VAL A 58 -8.15 1.46 -1.26
C VAL A 58 -8.51 -0.02 -1.27
N PHE A 59 -9.41 -0.45 -0.40
CA PHE A 59 -9.94 -1.81 -0.38
C PHE A 59 -10.67 -2.19 -1.68
N SER A 60 -11.42 -1.26 -2.26
CA SER A 60 -12.12 -1.50 -3.51
C SER A 60 -11.15 -1.68 -4.67
N VAL A 61 -10.03 -0.95 -4.69
CA VAL A 61 -8.95 -1.10 -5.69
C VAL A 61 -8.14 -2.38 -5.45
N ALA A 62 -7.88 -2.72 -4.19
CA ALA A 62 -7.11 -3.92 -3.84
C ALA A 62 -7.81 -5.25 -4.19
N ASN A 63 -9.14 -5.25 -4.26
CA ASN A 63 -9.97 -6.43 -4.59
C ASN A 63 -10.46 -6.46 -6.04
N PHE A 64 -10.14 -5.46 -6.86
CA PHE A 64 -10.57 -5.35 -8.26
C PHE A 64 -9.54 -5.98 -9.20
#